data_AF-A0A6H9UNH9-F1
#
_entry.id   AF-A0A6H9UNH9-F1
#
_cell.length_a   1.000
_cell.length_b   1.000
_cell.length_c   1.000
_cell.angle_alpha   90.00
_cell.angle_beta   90.00
_cell.angle_gamma   90.00
#
_symmetry.space_group_name_H-M   'P 1'
#
loop_
_entity.id
_entity.type
_entity.pdbx_description
1 polymer ?
#
loop_
_entity_poly.entity_id
_entity_poly.type
_entity_poly.pdbx_seq_one_letter_code
_entity_poly.pdbx_strand_id
1 'polypeptide(L)'
;MAGLAQSLSRRTAVALASTGLICTALAGLPGTADAAVGQTGPALFDDFNYTAHTDPLLSQHGWTLRSAPGGPGVPGARWKPQNISFATRSGNSIMNMRSGTTGTAAGTEQTEIYTEPKFHRGTYAARVRFTDRPVYGPDGDHMVQTFFSLSPQVVSTDPAYSELGFEYVPNGGFGIPASALLATSWETYSEEDPAQTVYISTQERRSFAGWHNLVATVDTQRINYYVDGRLFATHTEPYLPESSMTIRFSHWLIDLRGVRKPRAYDEQVDYVYFAKDRVLTPTQVQAAVADYRARRVAFEDTV
;
A
#
# COMPACT_ATOMS: atom_id res chain seq x y z
N MET A 1 1.48 39.79 -64.05
CA MET A 1 0.69 39.91 -62.80
C MET A 1 1.71 40.07 -61.67
N ALA A 2 2.14 41.28 -61.33
CA ALA A 2 1.49 42.25 -60.42
C ALA A 2 1.25 41.62 -59.03
N GLY A 3 1.80 42.09 -57.90
CA GLY A 3 2.59 43.28 -57.55
C GLY A 3 3.52 42.98 -56.35
N LEU A 4 4.68 43.67 -56.21
CA LEU A 4 4.89 44.99 -55.56
C LEU A 4 4.63 44.94 -54.04
N ALA A 5 5.48 45.42 -53.13
CA ALA A 5 6.81 46.04 -53.22
C ALA A 5 7.41 46.11 -51.80
N GLN A 6 8.74 46.03 -51.73
CA GLN A 6 9.54 46.43 -50.57
C GLN A 6 9.52 47.97 -50.42
N SER A 7 9.73 48.47 -49.19
CA SER A 7 10.31 49.80 -49.00
C SER A 7 11.30 49.82 -47.83
N LEU A 8 12.44 50.44 -48.11
CA LEU A 8 13.59 50.72 -47.26
C LEU A 8 13.48 52.12 -46.64
N SER A 9 14.06 52.31 -45.45
CA SER A 9 14.61 53.58 -44.92
C SER A 9 15.01 53.35 -43.45
N ARG A 10 16.11 53.82 -42.84
CA ARG A 10 17.30 54.60 -43.21
C ARG A 10 18.31 54.40 -42.06
N ARG A 11 19.60 54.64 -42.36
CA ARG A 11 20.75 54.74 -41.43
C ARG A 11 20.51 55.87 -40.38
N THR A 12 21.13 55.93 -39.20
CA THR A 12 22.53 56.38 -38.97
C THR A 12 22.89 56.32 -37.46
N ALA A 13 24.19 56.21 -37.17
CA ALA A 13 24.89 56.00 -35.90
C ALA A 13 24.99 57.18 -34.91
N VAL A 14 25.27 56.89 -33.61
CA VAL A 14 26.11 57.63 -32.61
C VAL A 14 26.42 56.62 -31.47
N ALA A 15 27.65 56.11 -31.26
CA ALA A 15 28.83 56.61 -30.55
C ALA A 15 28.81 56.55 -28.99
N LEU A 16 29.73 55.71 -28.47
CA LEU A 16 30.60 55.76 -27.27
C LEU A 16 30.20 56.40 -25.91
N ALA A 17 30.66 55.70 -24.86
CA ALA A 17 31.34 56.19 -23.63
C ALA A 17 30.60 56.06 -22.27
N SER A 18 30.93 54.96 -21.58
CA SER A 18 31.50 54.85 -20.21
C SER A 18 30.93 55.59 -18.98
N THR A 19 30.98 54.79 -17.88
CA THR A 19 31.18 55.10 -16.46
C THR A 19 29.98 55.43 -15.54
N GLY A 20 29.61 54.42 -14.74
CA GLY A 20 29.60 54.52 -13.28
C GLY A 20 28.28 54.87 -12.60
N LEU A 21 27.63 53.87 -11.95
CA LEU A 21 27.33 53.94 -10.52
C LEU A 21 26.94 52.55 -9.98
N ILE A 22 27.50 52.24 -8.82
CA ILE A 22 27.29 51.01 -8.04
C ILE A 22 25.89 51.04 -7.43
N CYS A 23 25.11 49.98 -7.66
CA CYS A 23 24.02 49.57 -6.79
C CYS A 23 24.05 48.04 -6.70
N THR A 24 24.54 47.55 -5.57
CA THR A 24 24.46 46.17 -5.11
C THR A 24 23.02 45.69 -5.11
N ALA A 25 22.69 44.76 -6.02
CA ALA A 25 21.51 43.92 -5.91
C ALA A 25 22.00 42.49 -5.64
N LEU A 26 21.77 42.03 -4.42
CA LEU A 26 21.90 40.62 -4.03
C LEU A 26 21.05 39.79 -4.99
N ALA A 27 21.72 39.03 -5.86
CA ALA A 27 21.08 37.94 -6.58
C ALA A 27 20.70 36.87 -5.55
N GLY A 28 19.47 36.95 -5.05
CA GLY A 28 18.84 35.88 -4.29
C GLY A 28 18.75 34.65 -5.17
N LEU A 29 19.51 33.62 -4.82
CA LEU A 29 19.30 32.25 -5.30
C LEU A 29 17.96 31.75 -4.73
N PRO A 30 16.98 31.31 -5.54
CA PRO A 30 15.86 30.56 -5.02
C PRO A 30 16.09 29.06 -5.25
N GLY A 31 15.92 28.29 -4.17
CA GLY A 31 15.61 26.86 -4.26
C GLY A 31 16.67 25.98 -3.64
N THR A 32 16.58 25.87 -2.31
CA THR A 32 17.15 24.82 -1.47
C THR A 32 17.27 23.49 -2.19
N ALA A 33 18.47 22.91 -2.18
CA ALA A 33 18.62 21.46 -2.28
C ALA A 33 17.60 20.85 -1.33
N ASP A 34 16.69 20.05 -1.86
CA ASP A 34 15.82 19.20 -1.06
C ASP A 34 16.77 18.37 -0.21
N ALA A 35 16.89 18.75 1.07
CA ALA A 35 17.77 18.04 1.97
C ALA A 35 17.30 16.60 1.92
N ALA A 36 18.19 15.69 1.51
CA ALA A 36 17.95 14.27 1.68
C ALA A 36 17.45 14.12 3.11
N VAL A 37 16.17 13.79 3.27
CA VAL A 37 15.60 13.50 4.58
C VAL A 37 16.33 12.24 4.97
N GLY A 38 17.44 12.42 5.69
CA GLY A 38 18.18 11.33 6.28
C GLY A 38 17.14 10.51 7.01
N GLN A 39 17.24 9.19 6.86
CA GLN A 39 16.39 8.26 7.58
C GLN A 39 16.69 8.36 9.08
N THR A 40 16.28 9.44 9.72
CA THR A 40 16.49 9.69 11.13
C THR A 40 15.27 9.14 11.84
N GLY A 41 15.43 7.96 12.44
CA GLY A 41 14.43 7.33 13.30
C GLY A 41 14.13 5.88 12.89
N PRO A 42 13.54 5.09 13.80
CA PRO A 42 13.25 3.69 13.57
C PRO A 42 12.40 3.44 12.32
N ALA A 43 12.77 2.43 11.54
CA ALA A 43 12.04 2.02 10.35
C ALA A 43 12.08 0.49 10.15
N LEU A 44 11.07 0.00 9.45
CA LEU A 44 11.07 -1.31 8.81
C LEU A 44 11.10 -1.07 7.30
N PHE A 45 11.95 -1.80 6.59
CA PHE A 45 11.95 -1.92 5.14
C PHE A 45 12.17 -3.39 4.76
N ASP A 46 11.37 -3.89 3.83
CA ASP A 46 11.55 -5.21 3.22
C ASP A 46 11.17 -5.14 1.73
N ASP A 47 12.09 -5.54 0.86
CA ASP A 47 11.89 -5.64 -0.60
C ASP A 47 11.50 -7.05 -1.06
N PHE A 48 11.18 -7.93 -0.10
CA PHE A 48 10.78 -9.31 -0.30
C PHE A 48 11.78 -10.16 -1.09
N ASN A 49 13.08 -9.89 -0.95
CA ASN A 49 14.15 -10.68 -1.55
C ASN A 49 14.38 -12.04 -0.85
N TYR A 50 13.34 -12.88 -0.88
CA TYR A 50 13.34 -14.26 -0.40
C TYR A 50 13.33 -15.24 -1.58
N THR A 51 13.66 -16.50 -1.31
CA THR A 51 13.73 -17.55 -2.35
C THR A 51 12.46 -18.40 -2.46
N ALA A 52 11.74 -18.61 -1.36
CA ALA A 52 10.53 -19.43 -1.28
C ALA A 52 9.77 -19.16 0.03
N HIS A 53 8.55 -19.68 0.16
CA HIS A 53 7.79 -19.67 1.43
C HIS A 53 8.47 -20.42 2.59
N THR A 54 9.48 -21.26 2.30
CA THR A 54 10.31 -21.96 3.29
C THR A 54 11.65 -21.26 3.54
N ASP A 55 11.87 -20.08 2.96
CA ASP A 55 13.12 -19.34 3.20
C ASP A 55 13.23 -18.99 4.70
N PRO A 56 14.28 -19.44 5.41
CA PRO A 56 14.40 -19.19 6.84
C PRO A 56 14.58 -17.71 7.17
N LEU A 57 14.93 -16.85 6.20
CA LEU A 57 15.00 -15.42 6.42
C LEU A 57 13.62 -14.81 6.70
N LEU A 58 12.52 -15.38 6.20
CA LEU A 58 11.17 -14.88 6.47
C LEU A 58 10.90 -14.79 7.97
N SER A 59 11.10 -15.89 8.70
CA SER A 59 10.87 -15.91 10.14
C SER A 59 11.94 -15.14 10.92
N GLN A 60 13.20 -15.12 10.45
CA GLN A 60 14.26 -14.29 11.05
C GLN A 60 13.96 -12.79 10.93
N HIS A 61 13.27 -12.39 9.86
CA HIS A 61 12.82 -11.03 9.61
C HIS A 61 11.43 -10.74 10.21
N GLY A 62 10.92 -11.62 11.07
CA GLY A 62 9.69 -11.41 11.82
C GLY A 62 8.40 -11.74 11.06
N TRP A 63 8.48 -12.34 9.87
CA TRP A 63 7.31 -12.76 9.11
C TRP A 63 6.78 -14.13 9.55
N THR A 64 5.46 -14.19 9.70
CA THR A 64 4.70 -15.43 9.85
C THR A 64 3.80 -15.61 8.64
N LEU A 65 3.96 -16.74 7.95
CA LEU A 65 3.04 -17.15 6.88
C LEU A 65 1.92 -17.97 7.50
N ARG A 66 0.67 -17.53 7.35
CA ARG A 66 -0.46 -18.15 8.02
C ARG A 66 -0.74 -19.54 7.49
N SER A 67 -0.75 -20.52 8.40
CA SER A 67 -1.24 -21.88 8.13
C SER A 67 -2.41 -22.27 9.03
N ALA A 68 -2.65 -21.53 10.11
CA ALA A 68 -3.73 -21.79 11.05
C ALA A 68 -5.10 -21.56 10.39
N PRO A 69 -6.10 -22.42 10.65
CA PRO A 69 -7.45 -22.24 10.13
C PRO A 69 -8.13 -21.00 10.75
N GLY A 70 -9.34 -20.71 10.30
CA GLY A 70 -10.17 -19.62 10.81
C GLY A 70 -10.45 -18.56 9.75
N GLY A 71 -11.29 -17.59 10.12
CA GLY A 71 -11.68 -16.49 9.25
C GLY A 71 -10.57 -15.46 9.00
N PRO A 72 -10.83 -14.48 8.13
CA PRO A 72 -12.06 -14.32 7.35
C PRO A 72 -12.14 -15.28 6.14
N GLY A 73 -13.30 -15.26 5.47
CA GLY A 73 -13.54 -15.97 4.21
C GLY A 73 -14.39 -17.24 4.33
N VAL A 74 -14.42 -18.02 3.25
CA VAL A 74 -15.26 -19.23 3.12
C VAL A 74 -15.00 -20.21 4.29
N PRO A 75 -16.01 -20.54 5.12
CA PRO A 75 -15.85 -21.51 6.20
C PRO A 75 -15.33 -22.86 5.70
N GLY A 76 -14.23 -23.33 6.29
CA GLY A 76 -13.55 -24.57 5.89
C GLY A 76 -12.48 -24.40 4.79
N ALA A 77 -12.25 -23.18 4.31
CA ALA A 77 -11.08 -22.85 3.50
C ALA A 77 -9.78 -22.99 4.30
N ARG A 78 -8.66 -23.05 3.58
CA ARG A 78 -7.32 -23.25 4.17
C ARG A 78 -6.41 -22.07 3.87
N TRP A 79 -5.68 -21.61 4.86
CA TRP A 79 -4.55 -20.70 4.66
C TRP A 79 -3.31 -21.51 4.26
N LYS A 80 -2.71 -21.18 3.11
CA LYS A 80 -1.71 -22.00 2.42
C LYS A 80 -0.41 -21.21 2.19
N PRO A 81 0.57 -21.31 3.12
CA PRO A 81 1.88 -20.67 2.95
C PRO A 81 2.56 -21.02 1.63
N GLN A 82 2.35 -22.24 1.12
CA GLN A 82 2.95 -22.74 -0.12
C GLN A 82 2.57 -21.91 -1.36
N ASN A 83 1.45 -21.18 -1.29
CA ASN A 83 0.96 -20.33 -2.38
C ASN A 83 1.54 -18.91 -2.32
N ILE A 84 2.43 -18.64 -1.37
CA ILE A 84 3.26 -17.42 -1.32
C ILE A 84 4.59 -17.75 -1.98
N SER A 85 4.96 -16.96 -2.98
CA SER A 85 6.17 -17.17 -3.79
C SER A 85 6.89 -15.87 -4.04
N PHE A 86 8.17 -15.95 -4.39
CA PHE A 86 9.03 -14.80 -4.62
C PHE A 86 9.71 -14.95 -5.96
N ALA A 87 9.71 -13.91 -6.77
CA ALA A 87 10.34 -13.93 -8.09
C ALA A 87 10.87 -12.56 -8.48
N THR A 88 12.06 -12.52 -9.07
CA THR A 88 12.62 -11.29 -9.60
C THR A 88 11.85 -10.83 -10.84
N ARG A 89 11.35 -9.59 -10.82
CA ARG A 89 10.77 -8.90 -11.98
C ARG A 89 11.34 -7.50 -12.10
N SER A 90 11.84 -7.17 -13.28
CA SER A 90 12.44 -5.85 -13.58
C SER A 90 13.51 -5.42 -12.57
N GLY A 91 14.27 -6.38 -12.03
CA GLY A 91 15.36 -6.13 -11.08
C GLY A 91 14.97 -6.15 -9.59
N ASN A 92 13.68 -6.17 -9.25
CA ASN A 92 13.20 -6.28 -7.87
C ASN A 92 12.69 -7.69 -7.59
N SER A 93 12.82 -8.17 -6.35
CA SER A 93 12.04 -9.33 -5.91
C SER A 93 10.58 -8.91 -5.70
N ILE A 94 9.65 -9.76 -6.11
CA ILE A 94 8.21 -9.55 -5.96
C ILE A 94 7.63 -10.73 -5.20
N MET A 95 6.99 -10.44 -4.06
CA MET A 95 6.12 -11.41 -3.40
C MET A 95 4.83 -11.58 -4.20
N ASN A 96 4.43 -12.83 -4.46
CA ASN A 96 3.17 -13.18 -5.10
C ASN A 96 2.35 -14.05 -4.15
N MET A 97 1.14 -13.61 -3.85
CA MET A 97 0.16 -14.28 -3.02
C MET A 97 -0.98 -14.82 -3.89
N ARG A 98 -1.03 -16.15 -4.07
CA ARG A 98 -2.05 -16.79 -4.88
C ARG A 98 -3.16 -17.40 -4.03
N SER A 99 -4.38 -16.97 -4.28
CA SER A 99 -5.57 -17.53 -3.64
C SER A 99 -6.57 -18.00 -4.69
N GLY A 100 -7.31 -19.05 -4.39
CA GLY A 100 -8.15 -19.70 -5.39
C GLY A 100 -9.05 -20.77 -4.83
N THR A 101 -9.87 -21.33 -5.71
CA THR A 101 -10.84 -22.34 -5.32
C THR A 101 -11.20 -23.26 -6.47
N THR A 102 -11.59 -24.49 -6.15
CA THR A 102 -12.27 -25.41 -7.08
C THR A 102 -13.79 -25.25 -7.05
N GLY A 103 -14.30 -24.30 -6.26
CA GLY A 103 -15.73 -24.09 -6.02
C GLY A 103 -16.29 -24.86 -4.82
N THR A 104 -15.44 -25.48 -4.00
CA THR A 104 -15.80 -26.15 -2.73
C THR A 104 -15.02 -25.50 -1.60
N ALA A 105 -15.54 -25.50 -0.38
CA ALA A 105 -14.82 -24.98 0.79
C ALA A 105 -13.47 -25.70 1.01
N ALA A 106 -13.48 -27.03 0.98
CA ALA A 106 -12.27 -27.85 1.14
C ALA A 106 -11.23 -27.63 0.03
N GLY A 107 -11.68 -27.18 -1.14
CA GLY A 107 -10.84 -26.83 -2.27
C GLY A 107 -10.58 -25.34 -2.42
N THR A 108 -10.89 -24.51 -1.40
CA THR A 108 -10.55 -23.10 -1.33
C THR A 108 -9.27 -22.91 -0.53
N GLU A 109 -8.31 -22.21 -1.12
CA GLU A 109 -7.01 -21.90 -0.56
C GLU A 109 -6.80 -20.39 -0.58
N GLN A 110 -6.36 -19.85 0.56
CA GLN A 110 -6.17 -18.43 0.83
C GLN A 110 -4.72 -18.19 1.27
N THR A 111 -4.24 -16.96 1.20
CA THR A 111 -2.86 -16.62 1.56
C THR A 111 -2.85 -15.41 2.49
N GLU A 112 -2.04 -15.48 3.54
CA GLU A 112 -1.82 -14.38 4.46
C GLU A 112 -0.39 -14.47 5.01
N ILE A 113 0.24 -13.30 5.14
CA ILE A 113 1.55 -13.12 5.75
C ILE A 113 1.48 -11.89 6.67
N TYR A 114 2.04 -12.02 7.87
CA TYR A 114 1.96 -10.97 8.89
C TYR A 114 3.19 -10.94 9.80
N THR A 115 3.42 -9.79 10.43
CA THR A 115 4.47 -9.61 11.45
C THR A 115 3.95 -9.86 12.87
N GLU A 116 4.84 -9.86 13.86
CA GLU A 116 4.45 -9.62 15.25
C GLU A 116 3.91 -8.18 15.46
N PRO A 117 3.11 -7.92 16.51
CA PRO A 117 2.57 -6.59 16.76
C PRO A 117 3.60 -5.68 17.41
N LYS A 118 4.01 -4.63 16.70
CA LYS A 118 4.91 -3.57 17.23
C LYS A 118 4.76 -2.22 16.53
N PHE A 119 3.79 -2.08 15.62
CA PHE A 119 3.58 -0.90 14.80
C PHE A 119 2.40 -0.09 15.34
N HIS A 120 2.56 1.21 15.52
CA HIS A 120 1.48 2.05 16.09
C HIS A 120 1.36 3.37 15.32
N ARG A 121 1.92 4.47 15.84
CA ARG A 121 1.99 5.76 15.14
C ARG A 121 3.13 5.76 14.13
N GLY A 122 2.92 6.41 12.99
CA GLY A 122 3.91 6.46 11.94
C GLY A 122 3.33 6.41 10.54
N THR A 123 4.18 6.09 9.57
CA THR A 123 3.79 5.94 8.16
C THR A 123 3.93 4.50 7.75
N TYR A 124 2.84 3.89 7.32
CA TYR A 124 2.76 2.56 6.72
C TYR A 124 2.72 2.72 5.21
N ALA A 125 3.53 1.98 4.47
CA ALA A 125 3.53 2.03 3.03
C ALA A 125 3.83 0.67 2.41
N ALA A 126 3.16 0.37 1.31
CA ALA A 126 3.48 -0.77 0.47
C ALA A 126 3.24 -0.43 -0.99
N ARG A 127 3.95 -1.12 -1.88
CA ARG A 127 3.64 -1.10 -3.31
C ARG A 127 3.02 -2.43 -3.68
N VAL A 128 1.73 -2.40 -3.99
CA VAL A 128 0.89 -3.58 -4.18
C VAL A 128 0.36 -3.58 -5.61
N ARG A 129 0.30 -4.77 -6.23
CA ARG A 129 -0.37 -4.99 -7.49
C ARG A 129 -1.65 -5.73 -7.27
N PHE A 130 -2.77 -5.07 -7.56
CA PHE A 130 -4.05 -5.72 -7.56
C PHE A 130 -4.38 -6.34 -8.92
N THR A 131 -5.18 -7.40 -8.91
CA THR A 131 -5.70 -8.03 -10.14
C THR A 131 -7.21 -8.12 -10.13
N ASP A 132 -7.83 -7.82 -11.29
CA ASP A 132 -9.28 -8.01 -11.46
C ASP A 132 -9.63 -9.46 -11.79
N ARG A 133 -8.79 -10.08 -12.64
CA ARG A 133 -9.07 -11.35 -13.29
C ARG A 133 -8.22 -12.46 -12.71
N PRO A 134 -8.72 -13.70 -12.72
CA PRO A 134 -7.92 -14.83 -12.30
C PRO A 134 -6.78 -15.09 -13.28
N VAL A 135 -5.69 -15.66 -12.78
CA VAL A 135 -4.58 -16.17 -13.61
C VAL A 135 -5.01 -17.37 -14.46
N TYR A 136 -6.01 -18.13 -14.02
CA TYR A 136 -6.64 -19.20 -14.79
C TYR A 136 -8.08 -19.43 -14.31
N GLY A 137 -8.90 -20.03 -15.17
CA GLY A 137 -10.28 -20.39 -14.82
C GLY A 137 -11.29 -19.24 -15.00
N PRO A 138 -12.56 -19.46 -14.65
CA PRO A 138 -13.60 -18.45 -14.74
C PRO A 138 -13.41 -17.34 -13.70
N ASP A 139 -13.76 -16.11 -14.08
CA ASP A 139 -13.74 -14.92 -13.24
C ASP A 139 -15.08 -14.73 -12.48
N GLY A 140 -15.12 -13.76 -11.57
CA GLY A 140 -16.33 -13.30 -10.88
C GLY A 140 -16.43 -13.70 -9.40
N ASP A 141 -15.36 -14.22 -8.80
CA ASP A 141 -15.35 -14.46 -7.35
C ASP A 141 -15.24 -13.13 -6.59
N HIS A 142 -15.95 -13.04 -5.47
CA HIS A 142 -15.79 -11.97 -4.50
C HIS A 142 -14.47 -12.16 -3.73
N MET A 143 -13.38 -11.73 -4.37
CA MET A 143 -12.02 -11.72 -3.82
C MET A 143 -11.80 -10.47 -2.96
N VAL A 144 -10.90 -10.58 -1.99
CA VAL A 144 -10.38 -9.45 -1.22
C VAL A 144 -8.86 -9.51 -1.26
N GLN A 145 -8.22 -8.42 -1.67
CA GLN A 145 -6.76 -8.24 -1.73
C GLN A 145 -6.39 -7.08 -0.79
N THR A 146 -5.44 -7.27 0.12
CA THR A 146 -5.27 -6.34 1.26
C THR A 146 -3.83 -5.96 1.58
N PHE A 147 -3.70 -4.73 2.07
CA PHE A 147 -2.56 -4.27 2.85
C PHE A 147 -3.10 -3.52 4.07
N PHE A 148 -2.84 -4.05 5.26
CA PHE A 148 -3.47 -3.53 6.48
C PHE A 148 -2.60 -3.75 7.71
N SER A 149 -3.01 -3.09 8.78
CA SER A 149 -2.42 -3.18 10.11
C SER A 149 -3.53 -3.54 11.10
N LEU A 150 -3.25 -4.48 12.00
CA LEU A 150 -4.26 -5.05 12.92
C LEU A 150 -3.65 -5.33 14.29
N SER A 151 -4.28 -4.88 15.37
CA SER A 151 -3.91 -5.24 16.74
C SER A 151 -4.36 -6.66 17.09
N PRO A 152 -3.67 -7.36 18.01
CA PRO A 152 -4.18 -8.60 18.54
C PRO A 152 -5.55 -8.36 19.21
N GLN A 153 -6.56 -9.11 18.79
CA GLN A 153 -7.84 -9.12 19.47
C GLN A 153 -7.79 -10.12 20.63
N VAL A 154 -7.73 -9.64 21.87
CA VAL A 154 -7.64 -10.51 23.04
C VAL A 154 -9.03 -11.01 23.46
N VAL A 155 -10.06 -10.17 23.28
CA VAL A 155 -11.47 -10.47 23.61
C VAL A 155 -12.43 -9.95 22.53
N SER A 156 -13.67 -10.46 22.53
CA SER A 156 -14.78 -9.84 21.79
C SER A 156 -14.95 -8.39 22.26
N THR A 157 -15.15 -7.44 21.33
CA THR A 157 -15.27 -6.00 21.64
C THR A 157 -14.10 -5.41 22.42
N ASP A 158 -12.89 -5.91 22.16
CA ASP A 158 -11.68 -5.40 22.82
C ASP A 158 -11.56 -3.87 22.59
N PRO A 159 -11.58 -3.04 23.65
CA PRO A 159 -11.40 -1.59 23.51
C PRO A 159 -9.97 -1.21 23.10
N ALA A 160 -9.05 -2.18 23.05
CA ALA A 160 -7.72 -2.02 22.49
C ALA A 160 -7.61 -2.54 21.04
N TYR A 161 -8.75 -2.92 20.43
CA TYR A 161 -8.81 -3.30 19.03
C TYR A 161 -8.52 -2.09 18.13
N SER A 162 -7.63 -2.27 17.17
CA SER A 162 -7.39 -1.26 16.17
C SER A 162 -7.09 -1.96 14.86
N GLU A 163 -7.73 -1.52 13.78
CA GLU A 163 -7.39 -1.98 12.44
C GLU A 163 -7.44 -0.81 11.47
N LEU A 164 -6.47 -0.75 10.57
CA LEU A 164 -6.47 0.22 9.49
C LEU A 164 -5.86 -0.40 8.24
N GLY A 165 -6.43 -0.14 7.07
CA GLY A 165 -5.83 -0.64 5.85
C GLY A 165 -6.60 -0.35 4.59
N PHE A 166 -6.12 -0.98 3.53
CA PHE A 166 -6.72 -1.00 2.20
C PHE A 166 -7.27 -2.38 1.89
N GLU A 167 -8.50 -2.41 1.35
CA GLU A 167 -9.15 -3.64 0.87
C GLU A 167 -9.62 -3.41 -0.56
N TYR A 168 -9.17 -4.25 -1.49
CA TYR A 168 -9.60 -4.22 -2.88
C TYR A 168 -10.50 -5.40 -3.20
N VAL A 169 -11.69 -5.10 -3.73
CA VAL A 169 -12.72 -6.08 -4.10
C VAL A 169 -12.98 -6.04 -5.61
N PRO A 170 -12.18 -6.73 -6.44
CA PRO A 170 -12.20 -6.57 -7.91
C PRO A 170 -13.55 -6.87 -8.56
N ASN A 171 -14.30 -7.82 -8.00
CA ASN A 171 -15.62 -8.22 -8.50
C ASN A 171 -16.75 -7.81 -7.55
N GLY A 172 -16.49 -6.86 -6.63
CA GLY A 172 -17.40 -6.53 -5.54
C GLY A 172 -17.33 -7.53 -4.39
N GLY A 173 -18.28 -7.42 -3.47
CA GLY A 173 -18.22 -8.04 -2.13
C GLY A 173 -18.74 -7.05 -1.09
N PHE A 174 -19.05 -7.50 0.13
CA PHE A 174 -19.54 -6.64 1.21
C PHE A 174 -20.76 -5.75 0.85
N GLY A 175 -21.63 -6.24 -0.05
CA GLY A 175 -22.76 -5.47 -0.58
C GLY A 175 -22.40 -4.45 -1.67
N ILE A 176 -21.13 -4.33 -2.04
CA ILE A 176 -20.65 -3.52 -3.16
C ILE A 176 -20.84 -4.34 -4.45
N PRO A 177 -21.51 -3.79 -5.48
CA PRO A 177 -21.93 -4.57 -6.65
C PRO A 177 -20.83 -4.81 -7.69
N ALA A 178 -19.69 -4.11 -7.60
CA ALA A 178 -18.63 -4.12 -8.59
C ALA A 178 -17.30 -3.71 -7.94
N SER A 179 -16.24 -3.65 -8.74
CA SER A 179 -14.90 -3.24 -8.31
C SER A 179 -14.90 -1.99 -7.42
N ALA A 180 -14.23 -2.09 -6.28
CA ALA A 180 -13.94 -0.97 -5.41
C ALA A 180 -12.64 -1.15 -4.64
N LEU A 181 -11.94 -0.05 -4.40
CA LEU A 181 -10.92 0.04 -3.36
C LEU A 181 -11.54 0.73 -2.15
N LEU A 182 -11.29 0.19 -0.97
CA LEU A 182 -11.71 0.71 0.32
C LEU A 182 -10.47 1.09 1.12
N ALA A 183 -10.59 2.17 1.89
CA ALA A 183 -9.76 2.45 3.04
C ALA A 183 -10.66 2.36 4.26
N THR A 184 -10.34 1.47 5.19
CA THR A 184 -11.18 1.19 6.36
C THR A 184 -10.35 1.38 7.63
N SER A 185 -10.96 1.99 8.65
CA SER A 185 -10.44 2.04 10.02
C SER A 185 -11.48 1.48 10.99
N TRP A 186 -11.07 0.58 11.87
CA TRP A 186 -11.92 -0.04 12.87
C TRP A 186 -11.44 0.31 14.28
N GLU A 187 -12.42 0.60 15.13
CA GLU A 187 -12.30 0.82 16.56
C GLU A 187 -12.66 -0.43 17.36
N THR A 188 -13.66 -1.19 16.89
CA THR A 188 -14.01 -2.45 17.54
C THR A 188 -14.66 -3.41 16.58
N TYR A 189 -14.47 -4.70 16.87
CA TYR A 189 -15.04 -5.80 16.11
C TYR A 189 -15.59 -6.87 17.04
N SER A 190 -16.82 -7.31 16.77
CA SER A 190 -17.42 -8.49 17.39
C SER A 190 -18.47 -9.10 16.47
N GLU A 191 -18.37 -10.41 16.28
CA GLU A 191 -19.35 -11.25 15.59
C GLU A 191 -20.41 -11.82 16.55
N GLU A 192 -20.34 -11.53 17.86
CA GLU A 192 -21.36 -11.99 18.82
C GLU A 192 -22.71 -11.32 18.54
N ASP A 193 -23.84 -11.95 18.90
CA ASP A 193 -25.18 -11.37 18.68
C ASP A 193 -25.64 -10.58 19.92
N PRO A 194 -25.89 -9.26 19.83
CA PRO A 194 -25.81 -8.41 18.63
C PRO A 194 -24.38 -7.98 18.28
N ALA A 195 -24.08 -7.96 16.97
CA ALA A 195 -22.75 -7.58 16.50
C ALA A 195 -22.40 -6.16 16.91
N GLN A 196 -21.20 -5.99 17.45
CA GLN A 196 -20.68 -4.69 17.86
C GLN A 196 -19.47 -4.37 16.99
N THR A 197 -19.71 -3.57 15.96
CA THR A 197 -18.68 -3.12 15.02
C THR A 197 -18.69 -1.61 14.96
N VAL A 198 -17.56 -0.99 15.24
CA VAL A 198 -17.38 0.47 15.11
C VAL A 198 -16.27 0.68 14.10
N TYR A 199 -16.63 1.17 12.92
CA TYR A 199 -15.69 1.39 11.83
C TYR A 199 -16.15 2.51 10.90
N ILE A 200 -15.22 3.05 10.14
CA ILE A 200 -15.48 3.95 9.03
C ILE A 200 -14.75 3.43 7.79
N SER A 201 -15.42 3.54 6.63
CA SER A 201 -14.82 3.17 5.36
C SER A 201 -15.10 4.24 4.30
N THR A 202 -14.04 4.62 3.59
CA THR A 202 -14.11 5.43 2.37
C THR A 202 -13.84 4.52 1.19
N GLN A 203 -14.67 4.60 0.14
CA GLN A 203 -14.53 3.73 -1.03
C GLN A 203 -14.57 4.50 -2.35
N GLU A 204 -13.86 3.98 -3.35
CA GLU A 204 -13.93 4.46 -4.74
C GLU A 204 -14.29 3.30 -5.67
N ARG A 205 -15.47 3.40 -6.31
CA ARG A 205 -16.05 2.33 -7.14
C ARG A 205 -15.52 2.39 -8.57
N ARG A 206 -14.33 1.82 -8.76
CA ARG A 206 -13.72 1.53 -10.06
C ARG A 206 -12.67 0.44 -9.94
N SER A 207 -12.10 0.03 -11.06
CA SER A 207 -10.92 -0.84 -11.06
C SER A 207 -9.67 -0.10 -10.56
N PHE A 208 -8.93 -0.79 -9.71
CA PHE A 208 -7.56 -0.50 -9.28
C PHE A 208 -6.63 -1.67 -9.67
N ALA A 209 -6.95 -2.41 -10.73
CA ALA A 209 -6.02 -3.40 -11.26
C ALA A 209 -4.74 -2.73 -11.76
N GLY A 210 -3.59 -3.20 -11.29
CA GLY A 210 -2.30 -2.58 -11.55
C GLY A 210 -1.50 -2.34 -10.29
N TRP A 211 -0.30 -1.78 -10.47
CA TRP A 211 0.59 -1.41 -9.37
C TRP A 211 0.17 -0.08 -8.77
N HIS A 212 0.02 -0.06 -7.45
CA HIS A 212 -0.34 1.12 -6.68
C HIS A 212 0.61 1.32 -5.51
N ASN A 213 0.95 2.58 -5.25
CA ASN A 213 1.63 2.98 -4.02
C ASN A 213 0.55 3.30 -2.98
N LEU A 214 0.46 2.47 -1.96
CA LEU A 214 -0.49 2.60 -0.87
C LEU A 214 0.25 3.14 0.35
N VAL A 215 -0.25 4.24 0.93
CA VAL A 215 0.35 4.86 2.11
C VAL A 215 -0.73 5.21 3.12
N ALA A 216 -0.54 4.83 4.38
CA ALA A 216 -1.35 5.31 5.50
C ALA A 216 -0.44 6.02 6.52
N THR A 217 -0.81 7.22 6.93
CA THR A 217 -0.08 7.96 7.99
C THR A 217 -0.97 8.09 9.21
N VAL A 218 -0.43 7.79 10.39
CA VAL A 218 -1.12 7.83 11.68
C VAL A 218 -0.40 8.81 12.60
N ASP A 219 -1.09 9.88 12.97
CA ASP A 219 -0.65 10.83 14.01
C ASP A 219 -1.59 10.83 15.21
N THR A 220 -1.50 11.85 16.07
CA THR A 220 -2.33 12.01 17.29
C THR A 220 -3.76 12.47 17.04
N GLN A 221 -4.13 12.75 15.79
CA GLN A 221 -5.42 13.35 15.45
C GLN A 221 -6.13 12.61 14.31
N ARG A 222 -5.38 12.00 13.39
CA ARG A 222 -5.95 11.43 12.16
C ARG A 222 -5.12 10.29 11.58
N ILE A 223 -5.83 9.46 10.81
CA ILE A 223 -5.28 8.57 9.81
C ILE A 223 -5.54 9.19 8.44
N ASN A 224 -4.50 9.39 7.64
CA ASN A 224 -4.66 9.74 6.22
C ASN A 224 -4.24 8.56 5.35
N TYR A 225 -5.06 8.26 4.34
CA TYR A 225 -4.79 7.23 3.35
C TYR A 225 -4.49 7.89 2.01
N TYR A 226 -3.47 7.42 1.32
CA TYR A 226 -3.08 7.88 0.00
C TYR A 226 -2.96 6.70 -0.96
N VAL A 227 -3.44 6.93 -2.18
CA VAL A 227 -3.28 6.00 -3.31
C VAL A 227 -2.58 6.76 -4.42
N ASP A 228 -1.41 6.28 -4.82
CA ASP A 228 -0.57 6.91 -5.85
C ASP A 228 -0.28 8.40 -5.58
N GLY A 229 -0.08 8.73 -4.31
CA GLY A 229 0.21 10.09 -3.86
C GLY A 229 -1.01 10.99 -3.67
N ARG A 230 -2.20 10.58 -4.16
CA ARG A 230 -3.45 11.31 -3.95
C ARG A 230 -4.07 10.95 -2.61
N LEU A 231 -4.47 11.95 -1.83
CA LEU A 231 -5.28 11.74 -0.63
C LEU A 231 -6.59 11.02 -1.00
N PHE A 232 -6.77 9.84 -0.44
CA PHE A 232 -7.89 8.95 -0.69
C PHE A 232 -8.95 9.06 0.40
N ALA A 233 -8.51 9.08 1.67
CA ALA A 233 -9.38 9.20 2.83
C ALA A 233 -8.67 9.88 4.00
N THR A 234 -9.46 10.50 4.89
CA THR A 234 -9.02 10.96 6.20
C THR A 234 -10.02 10.47 7.23
N HIS A 235 -9.56 9.69 8.20
CA HIS A 235 -10.34 9.23 9.34
C HIS A 235 -9.75 9.83 10.62
N THR A 236 -10.58 10.08 11.62
CA THR A 236 -10.18 10.69 12.90
C THR A 236 -10.66 9.80 14.04
N GLU A 237 -10.60 10.30 15.28
CA GLU A 237 -11.38 9.72 16.38
C GLU A 237 -12.82 9.39 15.95
N PRO A 238 -13.39 8.25 16.40
CA PRO A 238 -12.82 7.30 17.37
C PRO A 238 -12.08 6.13 16.70
N TYR A 239 -11.28 6.34 15.64
CA TYR A 239 -10.65 5.22 14.91
C TYR A 239 -9.11 5.25 14.94
N LEU A 240 -8.51 6.03 15.84
CA LEU A 240 -7.05 6.12 15.95
C LEU A 240 -6.53 4.91 16.72
N PRO A 241 -5.45 4.25 16.31
CA PRO A 241 -5.00 3.06 17.02
C PRO A 241 -4.70 3.29 18.51
N GLU A 242 -5.19 2.39 19.35
CA GLU A 242 -5.00 2.30 20.80
C GLU A 242 -3.79 1.43 21.15
N SER A 243 -3.47 0.46 20.28
CA SER A 243 -2.49 -0.60 20.57
C SER A 243 -1.47 -0.79 19.46
N SER A 244 -0.40 -1.51 19.77
CA SER A 244 0.52 -1.99 18.75
C SER A 244 -0.17 -3.00 17.84
N MET A 245 0.04 -2.83 16.56
CA MET A 245 -0.54 -3.59 15.48
C MET A 245 0.55 -4.37 14.75
N THR A 246 0.12 -5.43 14.07
CA THR A 246 0.86 -6.20 13.07
C THR A 246 0.77 -5.50 11.72
N ILE A 247 1.74 -5.67 10.82
CA ILE A 247 1.56 -5.39 9.39
C ILE A 247 1.18 -6.69 8.69
N ARG A 248 0.19 -6.63 7.79
CA ARG A 248 -0.38 -7.80 7.13
C ARG A 248 -0.67 -7.57 5.64
N PHE A 249 -0.56 -8.66 4.89
CA PHE A 249 -1.14 -8.82 3.57
C PHE A 249 -1.99 -10.09 3.58
N SER A 250 -3.21 -10.01 3.06
CA SER A 250 -4.13 -11.15 2.98
C SER A 250 -4.89 -11.15 1.65
N HIS A 251 -5.01 -12.32 1.06
CA HIS A 251 -5.73 -12.53 -0.20
C HIS A 251 -6.69 -13.70 -0.02
N TRP A 252 -8.00 -13.46 -0.10
CA TRP A 252 -9.01 -14.43 0.33
C TRP A 252 -10.35 -14.27 -0.40
N LEU A 253 -11.25 -15.26 -0.22
CA LEU A 253 -12.57 -15.32 -0.86
C LEU A 253 -13.67 -15.08 0.17
N ILE A 254 -14.58 -14.13 -0.10
CA ILE A 254 -15.73 -13.85 0.76
C ILE A 254 -16.71 -15.03 0.77
N ASP A 255 -17.06 -15.53 -0.42
CA ASP A 255 -18.09 -16.54 -0.59
C ASP A 255 -17.79 -17.51 -1.76
N LEU A 256 -18.69 -18.48 -1.96
CA LEU A 256 -18.66 -19.37 -3.13
C LEU A 256 -19.84 -19.05 -4.05
N ARG A 257 -19.53 -18.65 -5.29
CA ARG A 257 -20.50 -18.24 -6.32
C ARG A 257 -21.19 -19.39 -7.06
N GLY A 258 -21.10 -20.62 -6.56
CA GLY A 258 -21.67 -21.83 -7.19
C GLY A 258 -20.89 -22.39 -8.39
N VAL A 259 -19.84 -21.71 -8.85
CA VAL A 259 -18.98 -22.16 -9.97
C VAL A 259 -18.05 -23.30 -9.52
N ARG A 260 -18.17 -24.48 -10.16
CA ARG A 260 -17.38 -25.68 -9.87
C ARG A 260 -16.23 -25.91 -10.87
N LYS A 261 -15.39 -24.90 -11.07
CA LYS A 261 -14.17 -24.99 -11.88
C LYS A 261 -12.99 -24.39 -11.10
N PRO A 262 -11.78 -24.98 -11.20
CA PRO A 262 -10.58 -24.36 -10.63
C PRO A 262 -10.35 -22.96 -11.18
N ARG A 263 -10.06 -22.03 -10.28
CA ARG A 263 -9.61 -20.66 -10.59
C ARG A 263 -8.74 -20.12 -9.46
N ALA A 264 -7.84 -19.19 -9.79
CA ALA A 264 -7.02 -18.51 -8.80
C ALA A 264 -6.65 -17.12 -9.28
N TYR A 265 -6.38 -16.23 -8.34
CA TYR A 265 -6.04 -14.82 -8.56
C TYR A 265 -4.69 -14.55 -7.89
N ASP A 266 -4.04 -13.46 -8.27
CA ASP A 266 -2.80 -13.00 -7.63
C ASP A 266 -2.99 -11.62 -7.01
N GLU A 267 -2.45 -11.46 -5.81
CA GLU A 267 -2.00 -10.18 -5.28
C GLU A 267 -0.47 -10.20 -5.25
N GLN A 268 0.18 -9.08 -5.58
CA GLN A 268 1.64 -9.01 -5.59
C GLN A 268 2.14 -7.81 -4.80
N VAL A 269 3.30 -7.93 -4.16
CA VAL A 269 3.90 -6.88 -3.35
C VAL A 269 5.37 -6.70 -3.73
N ASP A 270 5.78 -5.46 -3.98
CA ASP A 270 7.15 -5.08 -4.38
C ASP A 270 8.00 -4.67 -3.18
N TYR A 271 7.40 -3.99 -2.19
CA TYR A 271 8.06 -3.68 -0.92
C TYR A 271 7.02 -3.35 0.14
N VAL A 272 7.44 -3.41 1.40
CA VAL A 272 6.78 -2.78 2.53
C VAL A 272 7.75 -1.87 3.27
N TYR A 273 7.23 -0.76 3.78
CA TYR A 273 7.98 0.22 4.54
C TYR A 273 7.13 0.74 5.70
N PHE A 274 7.75 0.89 6.86
CA PHE A 274 7.17 1.59 7.99
C PHE A 274 8.16 2.58 8.59
N ALA A 275 7.70 3.80 8.87
CA ALA A 275 8.46 4.82 9.57
C ALA A 275 7.81 5.09 10.94
N LYS A 276 8.46 4.67 12.03
CA LYS A 276 7.94 4.85 13.39
C LYS A 276 7.87 6.34 13.75
N ASP A 277 6.76 6.75 14.36
CA ASP A 277 6.49 8.09 14.91
C ASP A 277 6.72 9.25 13.92
N ARG A 278 6.67 8.97 12.62
CA ARG A 278 6.91 9.94 11.55
C ARG A 278 5.77 9.93 10.55
N VAL A 279 5.22 11.12 10.28
CA VAL A 279 4.22 11.35 9.23
C VAL A 279 4.94 11.81 7.98
N LEU A 280 5.16 10.90 7.04
CA LEU A 280 5.85 11.16 5.79
C LEU A 280 4.82 11.36 4.68
N THR A 281 5.09 12.31 3.79
CA THR A 281 4.35 12.43 2.53
C THR A 281 4.63 11.23 1.63
N PRO A 282 3.73 10.91 0.67
CA PRO A 282 3.98 9.86 -0.31
C PRO A 282 5.29 10.04 -1.09
N THR A 283 5.67 11.27 -1.42
CA THR A 283 6.96 11.57 -2.08
C THR A 283 8.15 11.23 -1.17
N GLN A 284 8.09 11.56 0.12
CA GLN A 284 9.14 11.21 1.08
C GLN A 284 9.26 9.68 1.28
N VAL A 285 8.14 8.95 1.26
CA VAL A 285 8.16 7.48 1.26
C VAL A 285 8.90 6.94 0.04
N GLN A 286 8.58 7.44 -1.17
CA GLN A 286 9.27 7.00 -2.39
C GLN A 286 10.78 7.31 -2.35
N ALA A 287 11.15 8.47 -1.80
CA ALA A 287 12.56 8.83 -1.61
C ALA A 287 13.28 7.88 -0.64
N ALA A 288 12.65 7.52 0.49
CA ALA A 288 13.21 6.58 1.46
C ALA A 288 13.40 5.17 0.86
N VAL A 289 12.42 4.67 0.12
CA VAL A 289 12.50 3.37 -0.59
C VAL A 289 13.58 3.39 -1.66
N ALA A 290 13.69 4.49 -2.43
CA ALA A 290 14.74 4.64 -3.43
C ALA A 290 16.14 4.65 -2.80
N ASP A 291 16.31 5.27 -1.63
CA ASP A 291 17.55 5.26 -0.86
C ASP A 291 17.93 3.86 -0.37
N TYR A 292 16.99 3.10 0.22
CA TYR A 292 17.22 1.70 0.61
C TYR A 292 17.72 0.86 -0.57
N ARG A 293 17.07 1.00 -1.73
CA ARG A 293 17.44 0.31 -2.97
C ARG A 293 18.80 0.75 -3.49
N ALA A 294 19.11 2.05 -3.47
CA ALA A 294 20.42 2.56 -3.88
C ALA A 294 21.56 2.01 -3.01
N ARG A 295 21.31 1.84 -1.71
CA ARG A 295 22.22 1.21 -0.75
C ARG A 295 22.21 -0.33 -0.78
N ARG A 296 21.34 -0.95 -1.60
CA ARG A 296 21.14 -2.40 -1.71
C ARG A 296 20.76 -3.06 -0.38
N VAL A 297 19.97 -2.37 0.43
CA VAL A 297 19.36 -2.94 1.62
C VAL A 297 18.12 -3.72 1.17
N ALA A 298 18.11 -5.03 1.40
CA ALA A 298 16.95 -5.88 1.11
C ALA A 298 15.97 -5.91 2.29
N PHE A 299 16.51 -5.90 3.51
CA PHE A 299 15.75 -5.89 4.75
C PHE A 299 16.45 -5.01 5.78
N GLU A 300 15.68 -4.22 6.52
CA GLU A 300 16.09 -3.51 7.71
C GLU A 300 14.90 -3.40 8.66
N ASP A 301 15.12 -3.71 9.93
CA ASP A 301 14.13 -3.51 10.97
C ASP A 301 14.81 -2.98 12.22
N THR A 302 14.58 -1.71 12.52
CA THR A 302 15.08 -1.04 13.71
C THR A 302 13.94 -0.55 14.62
N VAL A 303 12.70 -1.02 14.39
CA VAL A 303 11.48 -0.61 15.10
C VAL A 303 11.39 -1.26 16.47
#